data_AF-A0A8I0NWI1-F1
#
_entry.id   AF-A0A8I0NWI1-F1
#
_cell.length_a   1.000
_cell.length_b   1.000
_cell.length_c   1.000
_cell.angle_alpha   90.00
_cell.angle_beta   90.00
_cell.angle_gamma   90.00
#
_symmetry.space_group_name_H-M   'P 1'
#
loop_
_entity.id
_entity.type
_entity.pdbx_description
1 polymer ?
#
loop_
_entity_poly.entity_id
_entity_poly.type
_entity_poly.pdbx_seq_one_letter_code
_entity_poly.pdbx_strand_id
1 'polypeptide(L)'
;MLILCAGPGLDELVDEDWGRRYGRPVRLGKNPTKPKTRILATGNDAVRLLEHLYRHGADRTLGPRVQALRQIMVQNYHRDAAGHLRWRTAETEGGPGLPPSSRAVVSPYDTSARYARHGHIVSWKGFSAHLTETCALDGPNVITDVATTAATTHDSKVLPGIHTRLSRRGLLPAEHLVDAGYTSLPHLEQATREHQVTVSGPLKSNPTRQHRRNEGFARDEG
;
A
#
# COMPACT_ATOMS: atom_id res chain seq x y z
N MET A 1 3.51 12.41 -9.65
CA MET A 1 4.14 13.73 -9.81
C MET A 1 3.00 14.71 -9.75
N LEU A 2 3.01 15.65 -8.81
CA LEU A 2 1.96 16.65 -8.74
C LEU A 2 2.25 17.69 -9.82
N ILE A 3 1.67 17.50 -11.01
CA ILE A 3 1.64 18.57 -11.99
C ILE A 3 0.65 19.60 -11.45
N LEU A 4 1.18 20.67 -10.87
CA LEU A 4 0.45 21.92 -10.78
C LEU A 4 0.47 22.49 -12.19
N CYS A 5 -0.62 22.30 -12.93
CA CYS A 5 -0.88 23.15 -14.09
C CYS A 5 -0.83 24.59 -13.57
N ALA A 6 0.00 25.42 -14.21
CA ALA A 6 0.17 26.83 -13.87
C ALA A 6 -1.20 27.52 -13.90
N GLY A 7 -1.86 27.58 -12.75
CA GLY A 7 -2.97 28.49 -12.52
C GLY A 7 -2.40 29.86 -12.15
N PRO A 8 -3.16 30.94 -12.36
CA PRO A 8 -2.69 32.29 -12.03
C PRO A 8 -2.21 32.34 -10.57
N GLY A 9 -0.97 32.81 -10.34
CA GLY A 9 -0.36 32.93 -9.02
C GLY A 9 0.80 31.97 -8.69
N LEU A 10 1.36 31.25 -9.67
CA LEU A 10 2.62 30.48 -9.49
C LEU A 10 3.83 31.13 -10.19
N ASP A 11 3.63 32.24 -10.90
CA ASP A 11 4.64 32.85 -11.77
C ASP A 11 5.89 33.30 -11.01
N GLU A 12 5.75 33.69 -9.74
CA GLU A 12 6.87 34.04 -8.85
C GLU A 12 7.72 32.84 -8.43
N LEU A 13 7.20 31.61 -8.54
CA LEU A 13 7.89 30.37 -8.14
C LEU A 13 8.58 29.67 -9.33
N VAL A 14 8.07 29.88 -10.54
CA VAL A 14 8.53 29.19 -11.75
C VAL A 14 9.66 29.98 -12.39
N ASP A 15 10.85 29.91 -11.79
CA ASP A 15 12.09 30.40 -12.41
C ASP A 15 12.62 29.43 -13.49
N GLU A 16 13.66 29.84 -14.23
CA GLU A 16 14.25 29.00 -15.29
C GLU A 16 14.73 27.65 -14.74
N ASP A 17 15.27 27.65 -13.53
CA ASP A 17 15.78 26.47 -12.85
C ASP A 17 14.64 25.51 -12.44
N TRP A 18 13.51 26.03 -11.99
CA TRP A 18 12.28 25.29 -11.72
C TRP A 18 11.74 24.67 -13.01
N GLY A 19 11.70 25.45 -14.09
CA GLY A 19 11.34 24.98 -15.44
C GLY A 19 12.24 23.84 -15.91
N ARG A 20 13.56 23.95 -15.72
CA ARG A 20 14.53 22.88 -16.04
C ARG A 20 14.30 21.63 -15.18
N ARG A 21 13.96 21.78 -13.90
CA ARG A 21 13.77 20.65 -12.96
C ARG A 21 12.42 19.94 -13.12
N TYR A 22 11.34 20.67 -13.33
CA TYR A 22 9.96 20.17 -13.24
C TYR A 22 9.13 20.34 -14.52
N GLY A 23 9.64 21.06 -15.53
CA GLY A 23 8.93 21.32 -16.79
C GLY A 23 8.78 20.09 -17.71
N ARG A 24 9.42 18.96 -17.37
CA ARG A 24 9.27 17.68 -18.07
C ARG A 24 8.77 16.61 -17.11
N PRO A 25 7.93 15.66 -17.58
CA PRO A 25 7.54 14.52 -16.77
C PRO A 25 8.75 13.78 -16.21
N VAL A 26 8.83 13.70 -14.87
CA VAL A 26 9.94 13.05 -14.18
C VAL A 26 9.90 11.56 -14.51
N ARG A 27 10.91 11.08 -15.24
CA ARG A 27 11.20 9.65 -15.38
C ARG A 27 11.99 9.21 -14.15
N LEU A 28 11.47 8.23 -13.41
CA LEU A 28 12.21 7.56 -12.35
C LEU A 28 13.34 6.74 -13.00
N GLY A 29 14.53 7.35 -13.13
CA GLY A 29 15.72 6.66 -13.59
C GLY A 29 16.15 5.59 -12.58
N LYS A 30 16.75 4.50 -13.07
CA LYS A 30 17.18 3.36 -12.23
C LYS A 30 18.23 3.72 -11.17
N ASN A 31 19.02 4.79 -11.37
CA ASN A 31 20.01 5.28 -10.41
C ASN A 31 20.23 6.80 -10.60
N PRO A 32 19.76 7.66 -9.67
CA PRO A 32 20.04 9.10 -9.76
C PRO A 32 21.49 9.42 -9.36
N THR A 33 22.19 10.22 -10.16
CA THR A 33 23.44 10.87 -9.76
C THR A 33 23.19 11.83 -8.59
N LYS A 34 23.98 11.76 -7.51
CA LYS A 34 23.85 12.57 -6.28
C LYS A 34 22.43 12.57 -5.65
N PRO A 35 21.93 11.41 -5.17
CA PRO A 35 20.56 11.26 -4.67
C PRO A 35 20.23 12.23 -3.52
N LYS A 36 21.13 12.39 -2.55
CA LYS A 36 20.89 13.22 -1.35
C LYS A 36 20.69 14.70 -1.68
N THR A 37 21.53 15.28 -2.54
CA THR A 37 21.40 16.69 -2.95
C THR A 37 20.08 16.94 -3.66
N ARG A 38 19.67 16.03 -4.56
CA ARG A 38 18.40 16.15 -5.28
C ARG A 38 17.20 16.02 -4.34
N ILE A 39 17.25 15.10 -3.37
CA ILE A 39 16.21 14.93 -2.36
C ILE A 39 16.04 16.20 -1.51
N LEU A 40 17.13 16.81 -1.06
CA LEU A 40 17.07 18.04 -0.26
C LEU A 40 16.63 19.26 -1.09
N ALA A 41 17.12 19.40 -2.33
CA ALA A 41 16.67 20.47 -3.23
C ALA A 41 15.17 20.37 -3.50
N THR A 42 14.68 19.17 -3.83
CA THR A 42 13.25 18.91 -4.06
C THR A 42 12.42 19.17 -2.81
N GLY A 43 12.94 18.81 -1.62
CA GLY A 43 12.28 19.10 -0.35
C GLY A 43 12.15 20.60 -0.09
N ASN A 44 13.22 21.38 -0.31
CA ASN A 44 13.19 22.84 -0.15
C ASN A 44 12.26 23.52 -1.16
N ASP A 45 12.26 23.06 -2.42
CA ASP A 45 11.34 23.51 -3.46
C ASP A 45 9.87 23.25 -3.05
N ALA A 46 9.58 22.07 -2.50
CA ALA A 46 8.25 21.72 -2.02
C ALA A 46 7.80 22.57 -0.81
N VAL A 47 8.73 22.92 0.10
CA VAL A 47 8.46 23.86 1.20
C VAL A 47 8.07 25.23 0.65
N ARG A 48 8.87 25.80 -0.25
CA ARG A 48 8.59 27.11 -0.87
C ARG A 48 7.23 27.12 -1.55
N LEU A 49 6.91 26.05 -2.29
CA LEU A 49 5.61 25.88 -2.92
C LEU A 49 4.46 25.86 -1.91
N LEU A 50 4.59 25.08 -0.82
CA LEU A 50 3.54 25.00 0.21
C LEU A 50 3.35 26.33 0.95
N GLU A 51 4.43 27.04 1.27
CA GLU A 51 4.39 28.35 1.89
C GLU A 51 3.75 29.40 0.98
N HIS A 52 4.07 29.36 -0.31
CA HIS A 52 3.46 30.23 -1.31
C HIS A 52 1.96 29.98 -1.45
N LEU A 53 1.56 28.71 -1.58
CA LEU A 53 0.14 28.33 -1.63
C LEU A 53 -0.62 28.75 -0.37
N TYR A 54 0.01 28.64 0.80
CA TYR A 54 -0.59 29.08 2.06
C TYR A 54 -0.80 30.60 2.10
N ARG A 55 0.17 31.39 1.63
CA ARG A 55 0.10 32.86 1.61
C ARG A 55 -0.87 33.42 0.56
N HIS A 56 -0.94 32.79 -0.61
CA HIS A 56 -1.57 33.38 -1.79
C HIS A 56 -2.78 32.59 -2.33
N GLY A 57 -3.15 31.46 -1.71
CA GLY A 57 -4.13 30.53 -2.27
C GLY A 57 -4.99 29.81 -1.25
N ALA A 58 -5.70 30.56 -0.39
CA ALA A 58 -6.59 30.02 0.64
C ALA A 58 -7.49 28.87 0.12
N ASP A 59 -8.16 29.05 -1.01
CA ASP A 59 -9.05 28.03 -1.62
C ASP A 59 -8.28 26.84 -2.26
N ARG A 60 -7.01 27.03 -2.60
CA ARG A 60 -6.16 26.02 -3.25
C ARG A 60 -5.42 25.13 -2.25
N THR A 61 -5.31 25.56 -1.00
CA THR A 61 -4.56 24.85 0.04
C THR A 61 -5.17 23.52 0.48
N LEU A 62 -6.45 23.28 0.13
CA LEU A 62 -7.22 22.11 0.53
C LEU A 62 -7.37 21.03 -0.56
N GLY A 63 -6.82 21.26 -1.77
CA GLY A 63 -6.94 20.31 -2.86
C GLY A 63 -6.23 18.97 -2.57
N PRO A 64 -6.73 17.81 -3.06
CA PRO A 64 -6.14 16.49 -2.82
C PRO A 64 -4.65 16.41 -3.18
N ARG A 65 -4.25 17.15 -4.21
CA ARG A 65 -2.85 17.28 -4.67
C ARG A 65 -1.95 17.97 -3.64
N VAL A 66 -2.42 19.07 -3.06
CA VAL A 66 -1.67 19.82 -2.04
C VAL A 66 -1.59 19.01 -0.74
N GLN A 67 -2.68 18.33 -0.38
CA GLN A 67 -2.69 17.47 0.80
C GLN A 67 -1.75 16.27 0.65
N ALA A 68 -1.69 15.66 -0.54
CA ALA A 68 -0.72 14.61 -0.84
C ALA A 68 0.72 15.12 -0.69
N LEU A 69 1.02 16.34 -1.19
CA LEU A 69 2.34 16.94 -1.02
C LEU A 69 2.67 17.15 0.46
N ARG A 70 1.75 17.69 1.26
CA ARG A 70 1.92 17.87 2.70
C ARG A 70 2.22 16.56 3.41
N GLN A 71 1.47 15.50 3.11
CA GLN A 71 1.71 14.17 3.67
C GLN A 71 3.09 13.62 3.28
N ILE A 72 3.48 13.75 2.01
CA ILE A 72 4.82 13.36 1.53
C ILE A 72 5.91 14.13 2.28
N MET A 73 5.72 15.43 2.51
CA MET A 73 6.67 16.26 3.24
C MET A 73 6.84 15.82 4.69
N VAL A 74 5.73 15.60 5.41
CA VAL A 74 5.77 15.10 6.80
C VAL A 74 6.40 13.72 6.89
N GLN A 75 6.08 12.83 5.94
CA GLN A 75 6.59 11.47 5.88
C GLN A 75 8.11 11.41 5.64
N ASN A 76 8.63 12.27 4.77
CA ASN A 76 10.02 12.15 4.31
C ASN A 76 10.95 13.19 4.93
N TYR A 77 10.45 14.25 5.57
CA TYR A 77 11.31 15.32 6.06
C TYR A 77 10.94 15.77 7.48
N HIS A 78 11.94 16.32 8.17
CA HIS A 78 11.77 17.09 9.40
C HIS A 78 12.65 18.33 9.35
N ARG A 79 12.43 19.29 10.25
CA ARG A 79 13.36 20.40 10.47
C ARG A 79 14.19 20.09 11.70
N ASP A 80 15.50 20.28 11.60
CA ASP A 80 16.38 20.19 12.78
C ASP A 80 16.21 21.42 13.69
N ALA A 81 16.90 21.43 14.84
CA ALA A 81 16.82 22.55 15.80
C ALA A 81 17.27 23.90 15.21
N ALA A 82 18.09 23.88 14.14
CA ALA A 82 18.51 25.07 13.41
C ALA A 82 17.55 25.45 12.27
N GLY A 83 16.44 24.72 12.11
CA GLY A 83 15.42 24.96 11.09
C GLY A 83 15.73 24.35 9.71
N HIS A 84 16.86 23.66 9.55
CA HIS A 84 17.23 23.07 8.26
C HIS A 84 16.42 21.81 7.96
N LEU A 85 16.01 21.68 6.70
CA LEU A 85 15.28 20.50 6.24
C LEU A 85 16.22 19.28 6.21
N ARG A 86 15.83 18.22 6.92
CA ARG A 86 16.51 16.92 6.97
C ARG A 86 15.62 15.85 6.36
N TRP A 87 16.24 14.91 5.64
CA TRP A 87 15.57 13.76 5.07
C TRP A 87 15.49 12.64 6.12
N ARG A 88 14.30 12.10 6.33
CA ARG A 88 14.03 10.96 7.22
C ARG A 88 14.42 9.67 6.52
N THR A 89 15.32 8.90 7.13
CA THR A 89 15.61 7.51 6.77
C THR A 89 15.43 6.62 8.00
N ALA A 90 15.31 5.30 7.79
CA ALA A 90 15.21 4.35 8.89
C ALA A 90 16.42 4.46 9.83
N GLU A 91 17.58 4.72 9.26
CA GLU A 91 18.85 4.89 9.95
C GLU A 91 18.91 6.20 10.74
N THR A 92 18.45 7.32 10.18
CA THR A 92 18.48 8.62 10.86
C THR A 92 17.43 8.73 11.97
N GLU A 93 16.32 8.01 11.85
CA GLU A 93 15.19 8.08 12.79
C GLU A 93 15.22 6.97 13.85
N GLY A 94 16.24 6.12 13.86
CA GLY A 94 16.34 5.00 14.81
C GLY A 94 15.19 3.99 14.69
N GLY A 95 14.54 3.89 13.52
CA GLY A 95 13.41 3.00 13.26
C GLY A 95 12.03 3.69 13.14
N PRO A 96 11.42 4.22 14.23
CA PRO A 96 9.99 4.55 14.27
C PRO A 96 9.58 5.85 13.56
N GLY A 97 10.52 6.66 13.06
CA GLY A 97 10.20 7.94 12.41
C GLY A 97 9.58 7.82 11.01
N LEU A 98 9.50 6.61 10.44
CA LEU A 98 8.83 6.37 9.15
C LEU A 98 7.41 5.83 9.36
N PRO A 99 6.42 6.28 8.57
CA PRO A 99 5.06 5.77 8.70
C PRO A 99 4.98 4.29 8.31
N PRO A 100 4.04 3.54 8.91
CA PRO A 100 3.79 2.15 8.51
C PRO A 100 3.37 2.07 7.04
N SER A 101 3.69 0.96 6.38
CA SER A 101 3.41 0.75 4.94
C SER A 101 1.93 0.91 4.57
N SER A 102 1.01 0.68 5.52
CA SER A 102 -0.44 0.86 5.35
C SER A 102 -0.89 2.32 5.25
N ARG A 103 -0.03 3.27 5.64
CA ARG A 103 -0.28 4.71 5.58
C ARG A 103 0.70 5.46 4.67
N ALA A 104 1.88 4.90 4.44
CA ALA A 104 2.91 5.55 3.63
C ALA A 104 2.44 5.81 2.20
N VAL A 105 2.66 7.04 1.71
CA VAL A 105 2.51 7.37 0.30
C VAL A 105 3.73 6.84 -0.43
N VAL A 106 3.53 5.87 -1.34
CA VAL A 106 4.61 5.17 -2.03
C VAL A 106 4.60 5.35 -3.54
N SER A 107 3.50 5.86 -4.08
CA SER A 107 3.33 6.17 -5.50
C SER A 107 2.95 7.65 -5.64
N PRO A 108 3.60 8.37 -6.57
CA PRO A 108 3.28 9.76 -6.81
C PRO A 108 2.10 9.91 -7.78
N TYR A 109 1.55 8.81 -8.30
CA TYR A 109 0.40 8.77 -9.21
C TYR A 109 -0.89 8.38 -8.51
N ASP A 110 -0.78 7.56 -7.47
CA ASP A 110 -1.91 7.08 -6.69
C ASP A 110 -1.54 7.04 -5.21
N THR A 111 -2.13 7.93 -4.43
CA THR A 111 -1.88 8.05 -2.99
C THR A 111 -2.55 6.94 -2.17
N SER A 112 -3.39 6.10 -2.79
CA SER A 112 -4.01 4.94 -2.16
C SER A 112 -3.21 3.65 -2.36
N ALA A 113 -2.23 3.64 -3.28
CA ALA A 113 -1.30 2.53 -3.45
C ALA A 113 -0.46 2.31 -2.18
N ARG A 114 -0.17 1.04 -1.85
CA ARG A 114 0.62 0.67 -0.66
C ARG A 114 1.80 -0.18 -1.03
N TYR A 115 2.85 -0.10 -0.23
CA TYR A 115 3.97 -1.03 -0.32
C TYR A 115 3.62 -2.29 0.45
N ALA A 116 3.85 -3.44 -0.17
CA ALA A 116 3.72 -4.73 0.46
C ALA A 116 4.92 -5.60 0.13
N ARG A 117 5.15 -6.57 1.00
CA ARG A 117 6.20 -7.56 0.87
C ARG A 117 5.63 -8.91 1.25
N HIS A 118 5.85 -9.90 0.39
CA HIS A 118 5.50 -11.29 0.64
C HIS A 118 6.78 -12.10 0.78
N GLY A 119 7.02 -12.64 1.98
CA GLY A 119 8.26 -13.29 2.33
C GLY A 119 9.49 -12.38 2.15
N HIS A 120 10.62 -12.96 1.80
CA HIS A 120 11.86 -12.21 1.58
C HIS A 120 12.07 -11.78 0.12
N ILE A 121 11.35 -12.40 -0.82
CA ILE A 121 11.66 -12.37 -2.26
C ILE A 121 10.80 -11.35 -3.00
N VAL A 122 9.50 -11.28 -2.70
CA VAL A 122 8.55 -10.49 -3.49
C VAL A 122 8.18 -9.22 -2.75
N SER A 123 8.35 -8.07 -3.41
CA SER A 123 7.88 -6.78 -2.92
C SER A 123 7.28 -5.97 -4.05
N TRP A 124 6.25 -5.19 -3.77
CA TRP A 124 5.57 -4.38 -4.77
C TRP A 124 4.97 -3.12 -4.15
N LYS A 125 4.64 -2.16 -5.01
CA LYS A 125 3.91 -0.95 -4.68
C LYS A 125 2.64 -0.92 -5.52
N GLY A 126 1.49 -0.89 -4.88
CA GLY A 126 0.20 -0.91 -5.57
C GLY A 126 -0.89 -1.54 -4.74
N PHE A 127 -1.58 -2.50 -5.36
CA PHE A 127 -2.75 -3.20 -4.85
C PHE A 127 -2.53 -4.70 -4.95
N SER A 128 -3.38 -5.46 -4.27
CA SER A 128 -3.49 -6.90 -4.43
C SER A 128 -4.79 -7.22 -5.16
N ALA A 129 -4.72 -8.11 -6.14
CA ALA A 129 -5.90 -8.69 -6.78
C ALA A 129 -6.11 -10.10 -6.23
N HIS A 130 -7.34 -10.40 -5.83
CA HIS A 130 -7.77 -11.71 -5.35
C HIS A 130 -8.79 -12.23 -6.37
N LEU A 131 -8.49 -13.37 -6.99
CA LEU A 131 -9.29 -13.96 -8.03
C LEU A 131 -9.97 -15.20 -7.46
N THR A 132 -11.25 -15.35 -7.76
CA THR A 132 -11.99 -16.59 -7.52
C THR A 132 -12.44 -17.13 -8.86
N GLU A 133 -12.20 -18.41 -9.09
CA GLU A 133 -12.60 -19.11 -10.30
C GLU A 133 -13.38 -20.37 -9.96
N THR A 134 -14.12 -20.89 -10.94
CA THR A 134 -14.66 -22.24 -10.87
C THR A 134 -13.51 -23.25 -10.92
N CYS A 135 -13.67 -24.40 -10.28
CA CYS A 135 -12.76 -25.54 -10.40
C CYS A 135 -13.60 -26.72 -10.88
N ALA A 136 -13.58 -27.00 -12.19
CA ALA A 136 -14.32 -28.10 -12.80
C ALA A 136 -13.36 -29.07 -13.48
N LEU A 137 -13.60 -30.37 -13.33
CA LEU A 137 -12.77 -31.40 -13.96
C LEU A 137 -12.97 -31.44 -15.49
N ASP A 138 -14.18 -31.19 -15.96
CA ASP A 138 -14.60 -31.44 -17.34
C ASP A 138 -14.86 -30.17 -18.17
N GLY A 139 -14.19 -29.06 -17.83
CA GLY A 139 -14.38 -27.79 -18.56
C GLY A 139 -13.37 -26.71 -18.20
N PRO A 140 -13.40 -25.56 -18.90
CA PRO A 140 -12.55 -24.43 -18.57
C PRO A 140 -12.95 -23.81 -17.22
N ASN A 141 -11.95 -23.41 -16.44
CA ASN A 141 -12.18 -22.59 -15.26
C ASN A 141 -12.56 -21.16 -15.67
N VAL A 142 -13.58 -20.61 -15.03
CA VAL A 142 -14.08 -19.26 -15.28
C VAL A 142 -13.94 -18.42 -14.02
N ILE A 143 -13.39 -17.21 -14.16
CA ILE A 143 -13.28 -16.25 -13.06
C ILE A 143 -14.68 -15.76 -12.67
N THR A 144 -15.09 -16.03 -11.44
CA THR A 144 -16.39 -15.66 -10.88
C THR A 144 -16.31 -14.37 -10.04
N ASP A 145 -15.15 -14.05 -9.46
CA ASP A 145 -14.93 -12.80 -8.72
C ASP A 145 -13.51 -12.26 -8.89
N VAL A 146 -13.40 -10.93 -8.89
CA VAL A 146 -12.13 -10.21 -8.79
C VAL A 146 -12.27 -9.15 -7.70
N ALA A 147 -11.47 -9.28 -6.64
CA ALA A 147 -11.37 -8.30 -5.58
C ALA A 147 -10.04 -7.55 -5.70
N THR A 148 -10.08 -6.21 -5.78
CA THR A 148 -8.87 -5.39 -5.66
C THR A 148 -8.83 -4.74 -4.29
N THR A 149 -7.75 -4.95 -3.54
CA THR A 149 -7.56 -4.42 -2.19
C THR A 149 -6.24 -3.66 -2.08
N ALA A 150 -6.10 -2.82 -1.05
CA ALA A 150 -4.80 -2.26 -0.71
C ALA A 150 -3.78 -3.38 -0.50
N ALA A 151 -2.55 -3.23 -0.99
CA ALA A 151 -1.55 -4.29 -0.91
C ALA A 151 -1.22 -4.75 0.53
N THR A 152 -1.54 -3.92 1.53
CA THR A 152 -1.35 -4.21 2.95
C THR A 152 -2.54 -4.93 3.60
N THR A 153 -3.63 -5.16 2.87
CA THR A 153 -4.77 -5.95 3.36
C THR A 153 -4.35 -7.40 3.48
N HIS A 154 -4.56 -8.01 4.64
CA HIS A 154 -4.28 -9.42 4.84
C HIS A 154 -5.33 -10.28 4.12
N ASP A 155 -4.89 -11.31 3.40
CA ASP A 155 -5.73 -12.15 2.54
C ASP A 155 -6.96 -12.72 3.26
N SER A 156 -6.80 -13.17 4.52
CA SER A 156 -7.93 -13.67 5.32
C SER A 156 -9.06 -12.66 5.53
N LYS A 157 -8.79 -11.35 5.43
CA LYS A 157 -9.82 -10.30 5.56
C LYS A 157 -10.62 -10.08 4.27
N VAL A 158 -10.19 -10.67 3.15
CA VAL A 158 -10.83 -10.47 1.84
C VAL A 158 -11.96 -11.46 1.62
N LEU A 159 -11.81 -12.67 2.16
CA LEU A 159 -12.71 -13.80 1.93
C LEU A 159 -14.19 -13.49 2.24
N PRO A 160 -14.57 -12.85 3.36
CA PRO A 160 -15.98 -12.53 3.62
C PRO A 160 -16.61 -11.62 2.55
N GLY A 161 -15.83 -10.66 2.06
CA GLY A 161 -16.28 -9.76 0.99
C GLY A 161 -16.47 -10.47 -0.35
N ILE A 162 -15.65 -11.50 -0.64
CA ILE A 162 -15.82 -12.35 -1.82
C ILE A 162 -17.13 -13.12 -1.73
N HIS A 163 -17.39 -13.83 -0.62
CA HIS A 163 -18.64 -14.59 -0.46
C HIS A 163 -19.87 -13.69 -0.50
N THR A 164 -19.83 -12.50 0.10
CA THR A 164 -20.92 -11.52 0.00
C THR A 164 -21.18 -11.09 -1.46
N ARG A 165 -20.14 -10.92 -2.29
CA ARG A 165 -20.30 -10.58 -3.72
C ARG A 165 -20.79 -11.77 -4.55
N LEU A 166 -20.35 -12.98 -4.24
CA LEU A 166 -20.81 -14.20 -4.91
C LEU A 166 -22.28 -14.48 -4.58
N SER A 167 -22.67 -14.35 -3.31
CA SER A 167 -24.06 -14.48 -2.84
C SER A 167 -25.00 -13.53 -3.59
N ARG A 168 -24.64 -12.25 -3.69
CA ARG A 168 -25.44 -11.25 -4.43
C ARG A 168 -25.61 -11.57 -5.92
N ARG A 169 -24.71 -12.35 -6.51
CA ARG A 169 -24.78 -12.75 -7.92
C ARG A 169 -25.37 -14.15 -8.12
N GLY A 170 -25.72 -14.86 -7.05
CA GLY A 170 -26.16 -16.26 -7.13
C GLY A 170 -25.06 -17.22 -7.57
N LEU A 171 -23.79 -16.89 -7.27
CA LEU A 171 -22.60 -17.65 -7.68
C LEU A 171 -21.84 -18.25 -6.49
N LEU A 172 -22.52 -18.50 -5.37
CA LEU A 172 -21.88 -19.16 -4.23
C LEU A 172 -21.50 -20.60 -4.62
N PRO A 173 -20.25 -21.02 -4.37
CA PRO A 173 -19.89 -22.41 -4.51
C PRO A 173 -20.35 -23.22 -3.30
N ALA A 174 -20.54 -24.53 -3.45
CA ALA A 174 -20.70 -25.42 -2.30
C ALA A 174 -19.41 -25.52 -1.47
N GLU A 175 -18.25 -25.54 -2.16
CA GLU A 175 -16.93 -25.57 -1.56
C GLU A 175 -16.01 -24.53 -2.22
N HIS A 176 -15.26 -23.78 -1.40
CA HIS A 176 -14.27 -22.82 -1.86
C HIS A 176 -12.88 -23.27 -1.39
N LEU A 177 -12.06 -23.70 -2.36
CA LEU A 177 -10.65 -24.05 -2.13
C LEU A 177 -9.81 -22.76 -2.03
N VAL A 178 -9.03 -22.61 -0.96
CA VAL A 178 -8.23 -21.41 -0.72
C VAL A 178 -6.81 -21.75 -0.26
N ASP A 179 -5.88 -20.84 -0.52
CA ASP A 179 -4.52 -20.93 0.02
C ASP A 179 -4.47 -20.59 1.53
N ALA A 180 -3.39 -20.99 2.21
CA ALA A 180 -3.13 -20.71 3.61
C ALA A 180 -3.24 -19.22 3.95
N GLY A 181 -2.96 -18.30 3.01
CA GLY A 181 -3.21 -16.87 3.15
C GLY A 181 -4.60 -16.52 3.70
N TYR A 182 -5.61 -17.26 3.23
CA TYR A 182 -7.03 -17.00 3.47
C TYR A 182 -7.61 -17.82 4.63
N THR A 183 -6.93 -18.89 5.06
CA THR A 183 -7.45 -19.75 6.13
C THR A 183 -7.35 -19.04 7.48
N SER A 184 -8.52 -18.82 8.08
CA SER A 184 -8.67 -18.11 9.34
C SER A 184 -9.95 -18.58 10.01
N LEU A 185 -9.84 -19.20 11.19
CA LEU A 185 -10.96 -19.87 11.89
C LEU A 185 -12.24 -19.01 11.95
N PRO A 186 -12.20 -17.72 12.32
CA PRO A 186 -13.42 -16.91 12.36
C PRO A 186 -14.09 -16.76 10.99
N HIS A 187 -13.32 -16.69 9.91
CA HIS A 187 -13.88 -16.53 8.57
C HIS A 187 -14.36 -17.86 7.97
N LEU A 188 -13.79 -19.00 8.39
CA LEU A 188 -14.30 -20.33 8.04
C LEU A 188 -15.68 -20.56 8.65
N GLU A 189 -15.82 -20.27 9.95
CA GLU A 189 -17.11 -20.36 10.65
C GLU A 189 -18.15 -19.40 10.05
N GLN A 190 -17.73 -18.16 9.76
CA GLN A 190 -18.59 -17.16 9.13
C GLN A 190 -19.10 -17.64 7.76
N ALA A 191 -18.24 -18.18 6.91
CA ALA A 191 -18.61 -18.66 5.57
C ALA A 191 -19.66 -19.77 5.64
N THR A 192 -19.49 -20.73 6.55
CA THR A 192 -20.47 -21.81 6.77
C THR A 192 -21.79 -21.25 7.30
N ARG A 193 -21.75 -20.37 8.31
CA ARG A 193 -22.94 -19.86 8.99
C ARG A 193 -23.78 -18.93 8.11
N GLU A 194 -23.13 -18.01 7.39
CA GLU A 194 -23.80 -16.93 6.67
C GLU A 194 -24.08 -17.27 5.20
N HIS A 195 -23.29 -18.16 4.61
CA HIS A 195 -23.34 -18.46 3.18
C HIS A 195 -23.43 -19.95 2.86
N GLN A 196 -23.40 -20.83 3.85
CA GLN A 196 -23.42 -22.30 3.66
C GLN A 196 -22.29 -22.79 2.73
N VAL A 197 -21.15 -22.08 2.75
CA VAL A 197 -19.97 -22.42 1.94
C VAL A 197 -18.96 -23.16 2.81
N THR A 198 -18.57 -24.36 2.40
CA THR A 198 -17.41 -25.06 2.99
C THR A 198 -16.14 -24.40 2.46
N VAL A 199 -15.23 -23.98 3.35
CA VAL A 199 -13.94 -23.41 2.95
C VAL A 199 -12.83 -24.39 3.31
N SER A 200 -12.11 -24.86 2.30
CA SER A 200 -11.06 -25.87 2.42
C SER A 200 -9.71 -25.30 2.00
N GLY A 201 -8.69 -25.53 2.81
CA GLY A 201 -7.34 -25.03 2.51
C GLY A 201 -6.33 -25.40 3.60
N PRO A 202 -5.03 -25.30 3.32
CA PRO A 202 -4.00 -25.56 4.32
C PRO A 202 -4.09 -24.53 5.45
N LEU A 203 -3.95 -24.99 6.70
CA LEU A 203 -3.81 -24.08 7.83
C LEU A 203 -2.40 -23.47 7.81
N LYS A 204 -2.28 -22.15 8.05
CA LYS A 204 -0.96 -21.55 8.26
C LYS A 204 -0.25 -22.27 9.41
N SER A 205 0.97 -22.72 9.16
CA SER A 205 1.84 -23.22 10.24
C SER A 205 2.04 -22.11 11.27
N ASN A 206 1.87 -22.44 12.55
CA ASN A 206 2.02 -21.48 13.64
C ASN A 206 3.52 -21.16 13.80
N PRO A 207 4.01 -19.94 13.49
CA PRO A 207 5.43 -19.62 13.58
C PRO A 207 5.82 -19.21 15.01
N THR A 208 4.99 -19.48 16.01
CA THR A 208 5.36 -19.21 17.40
C THR A 208 6.56 -20.07 17.78
N ARG A 209 7.53 -19.41 18.42
CA ARG A 209 8.79 -19.93 18.95
C ARG A 209 8.63 -21.16 19.88
N GLN A 210 7.39 -21.57 20.17
CA GLN A 210 7.01 -22.73 20.95
C GLN A 210 7.11 -24.06 20.17
N HIS A 211 7.26 -24.04 18.84
CA HIS A 211 7.53 -25.24 18.03
C HIS A 211 9.03 -25.54 17.83
N ARG A 212 9.94 -24.78 18.48
CA ARG A 212 11.40 -25.01 18.44
C ARG A 212 11.95 -25.91 19.55
N ARG A 213 11.08 -26.52 20.37
CA ARG A 213 11.43 -27.72 21.11
C ARG A 213 10.51 -28.82 20.60
N ASN A 214 11.11 -29.90 20.09
CA ASN A 214 10.45 -31.19 19.86
C ASN A 214 9.98 -31.78 21.20
N GLU A 215 9.08 -31.09 21.89
CA GLU A 215 8.46 -31.49 23.16
C GLU A 215 6.97 -31.16 23.03
N GLY A 216 6.27 -31.98 22.26
CA GLY A 216 4.83 -31.92 22.06
C GLY A 216 4.33 -33.33 21.74
N PHE A 217 3.79 -33.97 22.77
CA PHE A 217 3.32 -35.35 22.92
C PHE A 217 3.00 -36.14 21.63
N ALA A 218 3.64 -37.30 21.53
CA ALA A 218 3.18 -38.40 20.71
C ALA A 218 1.70 -38.70 21.03
N ARG A 219 0.89 -38.85 19.99
CA ARG A 219 -0.33 -39.66 20.09
C ARG A 219 0.13 -41.10 20.28
N ASP A 220 -0.08 -41.66 21.45
CA ASP A 220 -0.19 -43.12 21.59
C ASP A 220 -1.53 -43.55 20.98
N GLU A 221 -1.43 -44.60 20.17
CA GLU A 221 -2.56 -45.31 19.61
C GLU A 221 -3.35 -46.02 20.73
N GLY A 222 -4.67 -45.99 20.58
CA GLY A 222 -5.65 -46.78 21.31
C GLY A 222 -6.95 -46.80 20.53
#